data_AF-A0A7S1MHS9-F1
#
_entry.id   AF-A0A7S1MHS9-F1
#
_cell.length_a   1.000
_cell.length_b   1.000
_cell.length_c   1.000
_cell.angle_alpha   90.00
_cell.angle_beta   90.00
_cell.angle_gamma   90.00
#
_symmetry.space_group_name_H-M   'P 1'
#
loop_
_entity.id
_entity.type
_entity.pdbx_description
1 polymer ?
#
loop_
_entity_poly.entity_id
_entity_poly.type
_entity_poly.pdbx_seq_one_letter_code
_entity_poly.pdbx_strand_id
1 'polypeptide(L)'
;AARFSGPVTCGFDGNGTLFIPDQNNRQIRVVDPGSGRVSHFAGATDGSSGTSDGQGADARFKAPRQVLAFPSGFQVLVADSTNHCLRRIDIPTAYVSTFAGLCDTSG
;
A
#
# COMPACT_ATOMS: atom_id res chain seq x y z
N ALA A 1 13.21 12.96 -9.96
CA ALA A 1 13.01 11.50 -9.88
C ALA A 1 12.24 11.16 -8.62
N ALA A 2 11.42 10.12 -8.63
CA ALA A 2 10.76 9.64 -7.42
C ALA A 2 11.80 9.14 -6.40
N ARG A 3 11.51 9.33 -5.11
CA ARG A 3 12.33 8.82 -4.01
C ARG A 3 11.50 7.85 -3.18
N PHE A 4 12.11 6.73 -2.80
CA PHE A 4 11.58 5.80 -1.79
C PHE A 4 12.26 6.09 -0.46
N SER A 5 11.62 5.67 0.63
CA SER A 5 12.16 5.68 1.98
C SER A 5 11.81 4.34 2.66
N GLY A 6 12.81 3.46 2.74
CA GLY A 6 12.65 2.11 3.27
C GLY A 6 11.70 1.22 2.45
N PRO A 7 11.85 1.08 1.12
CA PRO A 7 11.11 0.07 0.38
C PRO A 7 11.56 -1.33 0.81
N VAL A 8 10.63 -2.24 1.12
CA VAL A 8 10.98 -3.54 1.73
C VAL A 8 10.74 -4.73 0.80
N THR A 9 9.63 -4.73 0.05
CA THR A 9 9.21 -5.84 -0.83
C THR A 9 8.64 -5.25 -2.12
N CYS A 10 8.24 -6.11 -3.06
CA CYS A 10 7.38 -5.71 -4.15
C CYS A 10 6.49 -6.88 -4.57
N GLY A 11 5.41 -6.61 -5.30
CA GLY A 11 4.53 -7.64 -5.85
C GLY A 11 3.88 -7.19 -7.14
N PHE A 12 3.89 -8.08 -8.14
CA PHE A 12 3.16 -7.89 -9.39
C PHE A 12 1.72 -8.38 -9.25
N ASP A 13 0.76 -7.64 -9.81
CA ASP A 13 -0.55 -8.20 -10.12
C ASP A 13 -0.52 -9.00 -11.44
N GLY A 14 -1.65 -9.60 -11.82
CA GLY A 14 -1.76 -10.34 -13.09
C GLY A 14 -1.72 -9.46 -14.35
N ASN A 15 -1.83 -8.13 -14.20
CA ASN A 15 -1.74 -7.17 -15.30
C ASN A 15 -0.31 -6.64 -15.49
N GLY A 16 0.64 -7.03 -14.63
CA GLY A 16 2.03 -6.58 -14.68
C GLY A 16 2.29 -5.25 -13.97
N THR A 17 1.35 -4.76 -13.16
CA THR A 17 1.57 -3.57 -12.31
C THR A 17 2.40 -3.97 -11.08
N LEU A 18 3.52 -3.29 -10.84
CA LEU A 18 4.37 -3.54 -9.68
C LEU A 18 3.97 -2.63 -8.51
N PHE A 19 3.55 -3.22 -7.40
CA PHE A 19 3.24 -2.52 -6.16
C PHE A 19 4.43 -2.58 -5.19
N ILE A 20 4.75 -1.45 -4.57
CA ILE A 20 5.86 -1.32 -3.60
C ILE A 20 5.36 -0.62 -2.34
N PRO A 21 5.46 -1.25 -1.16
CA PRO A 21 5.31 -0.57 0.11
C PRO A 21 6.53 0.31 0.37
N ASP A 22 6.29 1.61 0.42
CA ASP A 22 7.27 2.65 0.72
C ASP A 22 7.15 2.98 2.22
N GLN A 23 7.75 2.11 3.04
CA GLN A 23 7.43 1.94 4.46
C GLN A 23 7.47 3.24 5.24
N ASN A 24 8.58 3.99 5.15
CA ASN A 24 8.79 5.18 5.97
C ASN A 24 7.97 6.38 5.44
N ASN A 25 7.62 6.36 4.15
CA ASN A 25 6.68 7.32 3.58
C ASN A 25 5.21 6.94 3.88
N ARG A 26 4.96 5.74 4.45
CA ARG A 26 3.62 5.23 4.80
C ARG A 26 2.68 5.16 3.60
N GLN A 27 3.25 4.79 2.44
CA GLN A 27 2.56 4.79 1.16
C GLN A 27 2.69 3.44 0.46
N ILE A 28 1.72 3.13 -0.37
CA ILE A 28 1.87 2.15 -1.45
C ILE A 28 2.13 2.91 -2.75
N ARG A 29 3.16 2.48 -3.46
CA ARG A 29 3.60 3.05 -4.73
C ARG A 29 3.37 2.03 -5.83
N VAL A 30 3.14 2.51 -7.05
CA VAL A 30 3.12 1.67 -8.25
C VAL A 30 4.28 2.05 -9.15
N VAL A 31 4.86 1.05 -9.82
CA VAL A 31 5.94 1.23 -10.78
C VAL A 31 5.54 0.65 -12.11
N ASP A 32 5.67 1.44 -13.17
CA ASP A 32 5.61 0.96 -14.54
C ASP A 32 6.92 0.21 -14.85
N PRO A 33 6.89 -1.11 -15.12
CA PRO A 33 8.10 -1.90 -15.28
C PRO A 33 8.86 -1.59 -16.58
N GLY A 34 8.19 -1.05 -17.61
CA GLY A 34 8.83 -0.73 -18.89
C GLY A 34 9.65 0.56 -18.87
N SER A 35 9.22 1.56 -18.10
CA SER A 35 9.83 2.88 -18.02
C SER A 35 10.50 3.17 -16.67
N GLY A 36 10.21 2.38 -15.64
CA GLY A 36 10.64 2.64 -14.26
C GLY A 36 9.92 3.83 -13.61
N ARG A 37 8.85 4.37 -14.23
CA ARG A 37 8.10 5.50 -13.68
C ARG A 37 7.36 5.07 -12.41
N VAL A 38 7.58 5.79 -11.32
CA VAL A 38 6.93 5.56 -10.03
C VAL A 38 5.80 6.56 -9.82
N SER A 39 4.63 6.07 -9.40
CA SER A 39 3.48 6.89 -9.03
C SER A 39 3.04 6.59 -7.59
N HIS A 40 2.36 7.56 -6.96
CA HIS A 40 1.61 7.31 -5.73
C HIS A 40 0.37 6.47 -6.05
N PHE A 41 -0.01 5.56 -5.14
CA PHE A 41 -1.21 4.75 -5.29
C PHE A 41 -2.15 4.90 -4.10
N ALA A 42 -1.65 4.70 -2.87
CA ALA A 42 -2.45 4.85 -1.65
C ALA A 42 -1.60 5.29 -0.45
N GLY A 43 -2.26 5.87 0.56
CA GLY A 43 -1.64 6.40 1.77
C GLY A 43 -1.40 7.91 1.71
N ALA A 44 -1.25 8.57 2.86
CA ALA A 44 -1.14 10.02 2.93
C ALA A 44 0.08 10.55 2.16
N THR A 45 -0.12 11.57 1.33
CA THR A 45 0.97 12.20 0.56
C THR A 45 1.92 13.03 1.42
N ASP A 46 1.44 13.52 2.57
CA ASP A 46 2.23 14.21 3.60
C ASP A 46 2.96 13.26 4.55
N GLY A 47 2.79 11.95 4.37
CA GLY A 47 3.36 10.93 5.24
C GLY A 47 2.70 10.86 6.62
N SER A 48 1.52 11.44 6.83
CA SER A 48 0.79 11.27 8.09
C SER A 48 0.44 9.79 8.33
N SER A 49 0.68 9.32 9.56
CA SER A 49 0.35 7.95 9.97
C SER A 49 -1.07 7.84 10.51
N GLY A 50 -1.64 6.64 10.46
CA GLY A 50 -2.93 6.34 11.08
C GLY A 50 -3.53 5.05 10.53
N THR A 51 -4.79 4.81 10.85
CA THR A 51 -5.53 3.59 10.48
C THR A 51 -6.74 3.86 9.58
N SER A 52 -7.03 5.13 9.25
CA SER A 52 -8.18 5.51 8.47
C SER A 52 -8.25 4.76 7.14
N ASP A 53 -9.40 4.14 6.90
CA ASP A 53 -9.81 3.64 5.60
C ASP A 53 -10.21 4.82 4.70
N GLY A 54 -10.11 4.65 3.39
CA GLY A 54 -10.34 5.76 2.46
C GLY A 54 -9.77 5.52 1.08
N GLN A 55 -10.08 6.43 0.17
CA GLN A 55 -9.65 6.33 -1.22
C GLN A 55 -8.27 6.97 -1.42
N GLY A 56 -7.32 6.24 -2.01
CA GLY A 56 -6.01 6.76 -2.41
C GLY A 56 -5.29 7.49 -1.27
N ALA A 57 -5.17 8.81 -1.39
CA ALA A 57 -4.47 9.67 -0.43
C ALA A 57 -5.23 9.91 0.89
N ASP A 58 -6.52 9.57 0.97
CA ASP A 58 -7.32 9.70 2.21
C ASP A 58 -7.10 8.53 3.16
N ALA A 59 -6.60 7.39 2.65
CA ALA A 59 -6.18 6.27 3.47
C ALA A 59 -4.94 6.62 4.31
N ARG A 60 -4.81 5.98 5.47
CA ARG A 60 -3.63 6.10 6.34
C ARG A 60 -3.03 4.74 6.64
N PHE A 61 -1.71 4.66 6.60
CA PHE A 61 -0.92 3.51 7.05
C PHE A 61 0.07 3.96 8.14
N LYS A 62 0.69 3.03 8.87
CA LYS A 62 1.74 3.37 9.87
C LYS A 62 3.08 2.79 9.52
N ALA A 63 3.12 1.54 9.04
CA ALA A 63 4.31 0.93 8.46
C ALA A 63 3.88 -0.20 7.52
N PRO A 64 3.45 0.12 6.29
CA PRO A 64 3.17 -0.92 5.31
C PRO A 64 4.50 -1.59 4.97
N ARG A 65 4.64 -2.89 5.27
CA ARG A 65 5.91 -3.62 5.07
C ARG A 65 5.85 -4.65 3.98
N GLN A 66 4.68 -5.17 3.63
CA GLN A 66 4.54 -6.21 2.62
C GLN A 66 3.27 -5.98 1.80
N VAL A 67 3.34 -6.35 0.53
CA VAL A 67 2.20 -6.38 -0.38
C VAL A 67 2.05 -7.77 -0.97
N LEU A 68 0.80 -8.19 -1.18
CA LEU A 68 0.42 -9.36 -1.96
C LEU A 68 -0.61 -8.87 -2.99
N ALA A 69 -0.20 -8.75 -4.24
CA ALA A 69 -1.10 -8.42 -5.34
C ALA A 69 -1.68 -9.71 -5.92
N PHE A 70 -2.99 -9.74 -6.16
CA PHE A 70 -3.65 -10.93 -6.68
C PHE A 70 -3.53 -11.02 -8.20
N PRO A 71 -3.41 -12.23 -8.77
CA PRO A 71 -3.40 -12.44 -10.22
C PRO A 71 -4.66 -11.94 -10.94
N SER A 72 -5.77 -11.72 -10.22
CA SER A 72 -6.98 -11.14 -10.81
C SER A 72 -6.81 -9.67 -11.23
N GLY A 73 -5.80 -8.96 -10.71
CA GLY A 73 -5.58 -7.55 -11.03
C GLY A 73 -6.55 -6.58 -10.35
N PHE A 74 -7.39 -7.06 -9.43
CA PHE A 74 -8.39 -6.23 -8.75
C PHE A 74 -8.06 -5.92 -7.30
N GLN A 75 -7.09 -6.61 -6.69
CA GLN A 75 -6.87 -6.51 -5.26
C GLN A 75 -5.39 -6.60 -4.88
N VAL A 76 -5.03 -5.85 -3.84
CA VAL A 76 -3.77 -6.00 -3.10
C VAL A 76 -4.07 -6.14 -1.61
N LEU A 77 -3.45 -7.10 -0.93
CA LEU A 77 -3.35 -7.09 0.53
C LEU A 77 -2.05 -6.44 0.96
N VAL A 78 -2.11 -5.66 2.03
CA VAL A 78 -0.98 -4.96 2.62
C VAL A 78 -0.87 -5.35 4.08
N ALA A 79 0.32 -5.76 4.51
CA ALA A 79 0.63 -5.89 5.92
C ALA A 79 1.02 -4.51 6.47
N ASP A 80 0.11 -3.86 7.20
CA ASP A 80 0.36 -2.60 7.88
C ASP A 80 0.90 -2.89 9.29
N SER A 81 2.17 -3.29 9.33
CA SER A 81 2.73 -4.08 10.43
C SER A 81 2.74 -3.37 11.78
N THR A 82 2.87 -2.05 11.81
CA THR A 82 2.83 -1.26 13.06
C THR A 82 1.41 -0.83 13.42
N ASN A 83 0.44 -1.01 12.52
CA ASN A 83 -0.98 -0.92 12.84
C ASN A 83 -1.58 -2.28 13.23
N HIS A 84 -0.82 -3.37 13.23
CA HIS A 84 -1.28 -4.70 13.67
C HIS A 84 -2.49 -5.24 12.87
N CYS A 85 -2.65 -4.82 11.62
CA CYS A 85 -3.77 -5.24 10.79
C CYS A 85 -3.35 -5.47 9.33
N LEU A 86 -4.15 -6.26 8.63
CA LEU A 86 -4.09 -6.40 7.18
C LEU A 86 -5.04 -5.40 6.55
N ARG A 87 -4.54 -4.69 5.54
CA ARG A 87 -5.33 -3.75 4.75
C ARG A 87 -5.56 -4.35 3.38
N ARG A 88 -6.74 -4.13 2.81
CA ARG A 88 -7.09 -4.48 1.44
C ARG A 88 -7.18 -3.21 0.63
N ILE A 89 -6.62 -3.23 -0.58
CA ILE A 89 -6.79 -2.18 -1.57
C ILE A 89 -7.54 -2.75 -2.76
N ASP A 90 -8.67 -2.12 -3.10
CA ASP A 90 -9.36 -2.33 -4.38
C ASP A 90 -8.61 -1.55 -5.47
N ILE A 91 -8.07 -2.24 -6.47
CA ILE A 91 -7.17 -1.62 -7.45
C ILE A 91 -7.91 -0.57 -8.32
N PRO A 92 -9.11 -0.86 -8.88
CA PRO A 92 -9.80 0.09 -9.74
C PRO A 92 -10.15 1.42 -9.07
N THR A 93 -10.50 1.39 -7.78
CA THR A 93 -10.89 2.60 -7.04
C THR A 93 -9.77 3.20 -6.19
N ALA A 94 -8.70 2.44 -5.94
CA ALA A 94 -7.69 2.69 -4.93
C ALA A 94 -8.28 2.82 -3.51
N TYR A 95 -9.46 2.24 -3.25
CA TYR A 95 -10.06 2.27 -1.91
C TYR A 95 -9.36 1.29 -0.98
N VAL A 96 -8.89 1.80 0.16
CA VAL A 96 -8.24 1.02 1.22
C VAL A 96 -9.26 0.74 2.32
N SER A 97 -9.40 -0.53 2.69
CA SER A 97 -10.22 -0.98 3.81
C SER A 97 -9.42 -1.85 4.77
N THR A 98 -9.79 -1.89 6.04
CA THR A 98 -9.30 -2.91 6.98
C THR A 98 -9.86 -4.26 6.57
N PHE A 99 -8.98 -5.25 6.39
CA PHE A 99 -9.36 -6.60 5.96
C PHE A 99 -9.42 -7.57 7.14
N ALA A 100 -8.42 -7.53 8.01
CA ALA A 100 -8.34 -8.38 9.19
C ALA A 100 -7.47 -7.74 10.29
N GLY A 101 -7.72 -8.13 11.53
CA GLY A 101 -7.10 -7.54 12.73
C GLY A 101 -7.82 -6.28 13.21
N LEU A 102 -7.54 -5.86 14.44
CA LEU A 102 -8.02 -4.60 15.01
C LEU A 102 -6.90 -3.58 14.92
N CYS A 103 -7.01 -2.62 13.99
CA CYS A 103 -5.91 -1.71 13.75
C CYS A 103 -5.55 -0.86 14.99
N ASP A 104 -4.25 -0.58 15.16
CA ASP A 104 -3.62 0.12 16.30
C ASP A 104 -3.80 -0.59 17.65
N THR A 105 -4.22 -1.86 17.66
CA THR A 105 -4.28 -2.70 18.85
C THR A 105 -3.33 -3.89 18.71
N SER A 106 -2.30 -3.96 19.56
CA SER A 106 -1.43 -5.14 19.66
C SER A 106 -2.09 -6.22 20.52
N GLY A 107 -1.76 -7.48 20.23
CA GLY A 107 -2.11 -8.63 21.10
C GLY A 107 -1.15 -8.80 22.27
#